data_AF-A0A3S0CEQ2-F1
#
_entry.id   AF-A0A3S0CEQ2-F1
#
_cell.length_a   1.000
_cell.length_b   1.000
_cell.length_c   1.000
_cell.angle_alpha   90.00
_cell.angle_beta   90.00
_cell.angle_gamma   90.00
#
_symmetry.space_group_name_H-M   'P 1'
#
loop_
_entity.id
_entity.type
_entity.pdbx_description
1 polymer ?
#
loop_
_entity_poly.entity_id
_entity_poly.type
_entity_poly.pdbx_seq_one_letter_code
_entity_poly.pdbx_strand_id
1 'polypeptide(L)'
;MANLPAPPRFDPSRGLAPARHAGPPRSSTASGPWRPDVLRWLQAHQNDGHRCADLDPLGVADSVDARELLAPGRFGLDPTERLGADAPALLGAHDVAGLDRALKRIYCGRLALDTSAVRDADRRHWLHAHFETLPPPHRDQALLDRLIQAEVWERHVARRFPLAKRFSLEGCEALLPLMDALAAQAALHAVAEVFIGMPHRGRVNLLVNLFGMPPAQVLDHIDPATTTPLASDDLIYHLGARRLVHTEHGPVTLQLAPNPSHLQSIHPV
;
A
#
# COMPACT_ATOMS: atom_id res chain seq x y z
N MET A 1 5.73 -38.77 -21.07
CA MET A 1 6.59 -37.74 -20.47
C MET A 1 6.94 -36.74 -21.55
N ALA A 2 6.24 -35.61 -21.60
CA ALA A 2 6.46 -34.57 -22.61
C ALA A 2 7.43 -33.52 -22.06
N ASN A 3 8.53 -33.28 -22.76
CA ASN A 3 9.50 -32.23 -22.46
C ASN A 3 8.85 -30.84 -22.60
N LEU A 4 8.80 -30.09 -21.50
CA LEU A 4 8.49 -28.66 -21.53
C LEU A 4 9.76 -27.89 -21.98
N PRO A 5 9.63 -26.88 -22.86
CA PRO A 5 10.77 -26.07 -23.28
C PRO A 5 11.29 -25.19 -22.13
N ALA A 6 12.60 -25.01 -22.06
CA ALA A 6 13.24 -24.15 -21.09
C ALA A 6 12.82 -22.68 -21.27
N PRO A 7 12.66 -21.91 -20.18
CA PRO A 7 12.28 -20.50 -20.27
C PRO A 7 13.37 -19.66 -20.96
N PRO A 8 12.98 -18.60 -21.69
CA PRO A 8 13.94 -17.71 -22.34
C PRO A 8 14.85 -17.05 -21.30
N ARG A 9 16.15 -17.02 -21.60
CA ARG A 9 17.16 -16.33 -20.78
C ARG A 9 16.94 -14.83 -20.87
N PHE A 10 16.91 -14.17 -19.72
CA PHE A 10 16.86 -12.72 -19.60
C PHE A 10 18.11 -12.10 -20.24
N ASP A 11 17.90 -11.24 -21.24
CA ASP A 11 18.96 -10.47 -21.90
C ASP A 11 18.94 -9.03 -21.35
N PRO A 12 19.91 -8.65 -20.51
CA PRO A 12 19.96 -7.32 -19.90
C PRO A 12 20.27 -6.19 -20.89
N SER A 13 20.58 -6.51 -22.16
CA SER A 13 20.88 -5.51 -23.20
C SER A 13 19.65 -4.98 -23.95
N ARG A 14 18.49 -5.63 -23.82
CA ARG A 14 17.21 -5.13 -24.35
C ARG A 14 16.54 -4.22 -23.33
N GLY A 15 16.88 -2.94 -23.35
CA GLY A 15 16.14 -1.93 -22.60
C GLY A 15 14.64 -2.01 -22.90
N LEU A 16 13.81 -2.08 -21.85
CA LEU A 16 12.37 -1.95 -21.98
C LEU A 16 12.06 -0.64 -22.71
N ALA A 17 11.39 -0.72 -23.86
CA ALA A 17 10.80 0.46 -24.47
C ALA A 17 9.81 1.07 -23.45
N PRO A 18 9.91 2.36 -23.12
CA PRO A 18 9.01 2.96 -22.14
C PRO A 18 7.58 2.84 -22.66
N ALA A 19 6.70 2.24 -21.85
CA ALA A 19 5.27 2.32 -22.06
C ALA A 19 4.89 3.78 -22.19
N ARG A 20 4.16 4.14 -23.27
CA ARG A 20 3.66 5.49 -23.51
C ARG A 20 2.73 5.88 -22.35
N HIS A 21 3.28 6.48 -21.31
CA HIS A 21 2.49 7.13 -20.28
C HIS A 21 1.83 8.34 -20.92
N ALA A 22 0.51 8.41 -20.85
CA ALA A 22 -0.20 9.65 -21.06
C ALA A 22 0.47 10.69 -20.13
N GLY A 23 0.99 11.77 -20.71
CA GLY A 23 1.67 12.81 -19.95
C GLY A 23 0.78 13.31 -18.80
N PRO A 24 1.37 13.81 -17.72
CA PRO A 24 0.60 14.33 -16.59
C PRO A 24 -0.45 15.34 -17.10
N PRO A 25 -1.67 15.35 -16.53
CA PRO A 25 -2.67 16.36 -16.88
C PRO A 25 -2.04 17.75 -16.76
N ARG A 26 -2.16 18.53 -17.83
CA ARG A 26 -1.62 19.88 -17.90
C ARG A 26 -2.33 20.77 -16.88
N SER A 27 -1.52 21.34 -15.97
CA SER A 27 -1.69 22.59 -15.22
C SER A 27 -3.12 23.06 -14.89
N SER A 28 -3.51 22.99 -13.61
CA SER A 28 -4.61 23.83 -13.09
C SER A 28 -4.30 24.58 -11.78
N THR A 29 -3.07 24.53 -11.26
CA THR A 29 -2.76 25.16 -9.95
C THR A 29 -2.25 26.60 -10.03
N ALA A 30 -2.28 27.27 -11.19
CA ALA A 30 -1.86 28.67 -11.29
C ALA A 30 -2.74 29.49 -12.22
N SER A 31 -4.03 29.68 -11.86
CA SER A 31 -4.89 30.86 -12.20
C SER A 31 -6.39 30.55 -12.01
N GLY A 32 -6.77 29.89 -10.91
CA GLY A 32 -8.19 29.74 -10.60
C GLY A 32 -8.76 31.01 -9.95
N PRO A 33 -10.09 31.23 -9.97
CA PRO A 33 -10.74 32.40 -9.37
C PRO A 33 -10.80 32.36 -7.83
N TRP A 34 -10.02 31.49 -7.18
CA TRP A 34 -10.02 31.33 -5.73
C TRP A 34 -9.10 32.35 -5.07
N ARG A 35 -9.47 32.78 -3.86
CA ARG A 35 -8.72 33.78 -3.10
C ARG A 35 -7.32 33.25 -2.72
N PRO A 36 -6.29 34.12 -2.61
CA PRO A 36 -4.93 33.71 -2.27
C PRO A 36 -4.78 33.04 -0.89
N ASP A 37 -5.59 33.44 0.09
CA ASP A 37 -5.64 32.84 1.43
C ASP A 37 -6.17 31.39 1.40
N VAL A 38 -7.22 31.13 0.61
CA VAL A 38 -7.75 29.78 0.36
C VAL A 38 -6.67 28.87 -0.27
N LEU A 39 -5.92 29.39 -1.25
CA LEU A 39 -4.84 28.63 -1.89
C LEU A 39 -3.69 28.33 -0.92
N ARG A 40 -3.29 29.29 -0.07
CA ARG A 40 -2.28 29.05 0.97
C ARG A 40 -2.74 27.98 1.96
N TRP A 41 -4.02 27.95 2.29
CA TRP A 41 -4.59 26.98 3.21
C TRP A 41 -4.67 25.56 2.63
N LEU A 42 -5.03 25.43 1.35
CA LEU A 42 -4.92 24.17 0.60
C LEU A 42 -3.46 23.68 0.58
N GLN A 43 -2.51 24.55 0.24
CA GLN A 43 -1.09 24.20 0.20
C GLN A 43 -0.57 23.74 1.57
N ALA A 44 -1.04 24.34 2.66
CA ALA A 44 -0.70 23.91 4.01
C ALA A 44 -1.17 22.47 4.27
N HIS A 45 -2.38 22.08 3.83
CA HIS A 45 -2.84 20.70 3.93
C HIS A 45 -2.03 19.73 3.06
N GLN A 46 -1.68 20.13 1.83
CA GLN A 46 -0.82 19.34 0.95
C GLN A 46 0.57 19.08 1.55
N ASN A 47 1.12 20.04 2.30
CA ASN A 47 2.46 19.95 2.88
C ASN A 47 2.45 19.25 4.25
N ASP A 48 1.52 19.62 5.12
CA ASP A 48 1.55 19.28 6.54
C ASP A 48 0.43 18.33 6.98
N GLY A 49 -0.54 18.02 6.11
CA GLY A 49 -1.70 17.20 6.47
C GLY A 49 -1.33 15.81 6.99
N HIS A 50 -0.26 15.21 6.47
CA HIS A 50 0.27 13.93 6.94
C HIS A 50 0.62 13.91 8.44
N ARG A 51 0.95 15.07 9.02
CA ARG A 51 1.31 15.22 10.45
C ARG A 51 0.07 15.18 11.36
N CYS A 52 -1.10 15.41 10.78
CA CYS A 52 -2.39 15.45 11.43
C CYS A 52 -3.27 14.25 11.06
N ALA A 53 -2.72 13.27 10.33
CA ALA A 53 -3.46 12.10 9.86
C ALA A 53 -3.68 11.07 10.97
N ASP A 54 -4.86 10.43 10.96
CA ASP A 54 -5.26 9.35 11.87
C ASP A 54 -4.69 8.00 11.38
N LEU A 55 -3.40 7.80 11.61
CA LEU A 55 -2.66 6.61 11.14
C LEU A 55 -2.45 5.53 12.20
N ASP A 56 -2.57 5.86 13.48
CA ASP A 56 -2.29 4.93 14.56
C ASP A 56 -3.55 4.12 14.92
N PRO A 57 -3.63 2.81 14.57
CA PRO A 57 -4.78 2.00 14.90
C PRO A 57 -4.95 1.74 16.41
N LEU A 58 -3.91 1.97 17.22
CA LEU A 58 -3.96 1.79 18.68
C LEU A 58 -4.31 3.08 19.43
N GLY A 59 -4.22 4.25 18.78
CA GLY A 59 -4.49 5.55 19.39
C GLY A 59 -3.54 5.91 20.55
N VAL A 60 -2.30 5.42 20.50
CA VAL A 60 -1.25 5.68 21.50
C VAL A 60 -0.41 6.89 21.12
N ALA A 61 -0.24 7.14 19.83
CA ALA A 61 0.52 8.28 19.33
C ALA A 61 -0.25 9.59 19.52
N ASP A 62 0.46 10.60 20.05
CA ASP A 62 -0.04 11.97 20.06
C ASP A 62 -0.08 12.50 18.62
N SER A 63 -1.28 12.64 18.06
CA SER A 63 -1.44 13.35 16.79
C SER A 63 -1.29 14.86 17.01
N VAL A 64 -0.55 15.55 16.15
CA VAL A 64 -0.58 17.02 16.12
C VAL A 64 -2.01 17.44 15.80
N ASP A 65 -2.65 18.22 16.67
CA ASP A 65 -4.04 18.59 16.47
C ASP A 65 -4.19 19.42 15.18
N ALA A 66 -4.91 18.87 14.21
CA ALA A 66 -5.27 19.56 12.97
C ALA A 66 -5.94 20.91 13.24
N ARG A 67 -6.64 21.06 14.38
CA ARG A 67 -7.27 22.30 14.83
C ARG A 67 -6.28 23.41 15.17
N GLU A 68 -5.01 23.09 15.40
CA GLU A 68 -3.99 24.11 15.70
C GLU A 68 -3.12 24.43 14.46
N LEU A 69 -2.70 23.40 13.72
CA LEU A 69 -1.80 23.58 12.58
C LEU A 69 -2.53 24.03 11.31
N LEU A 70 -3.71 23.49 11.05
CA LEU A 70 -4.41 23.58 9.77
C LEU A 70 -5.78 24.25 9.89
N ALA A 71 -6.09 24.92 11.01
CA ALA A 71 -7.36 25.61 11.17
C ALA A 71 -7.51 26.81 10.20
N PRO A 72 -8.70 27.01 9.62
CA PRO A 72 -8.96 28.09 8.66
C PRO A 72 -8.67 29.49 9.24
N GLY A 73 -8.96 29.71 10.53
CA GLY A 73 -8.70 30.98 11.20
C GLY A 73 -7.23 31.41 11.20
N ARG A 74 -6.28 30.46 11.17
CA ARG A 74 -4.83 30.76 11.04
C ARG A 74 -4.47 31.38 9.70
N PHE A 75 -5.33 31.20 8.70
CA PHE A 75 -5.19 31.75 7.35
C PHE A 75 -6.10 32.96 7.13
N GLY A 76 -6.81 33.43 8.18
CA GLY A 76 -7.74 34.57 8.11
C GLY A 76 -9.07 34.23 7.45
N LEU A 77 -9.48 32.96 7.45
CA LEU A 77 -10.71 32.49 6.81
C LEU A 77 -11.81 32.25 7.86
N ASP A 78 -12.98 32.87 7.67
CA ASP A 78 -14.18 32.55 8.45
C ASP A 78 -14.92 31.35 7.84
N PRO A 79 -15.42 30.39 8.64
CA PRO A 79 -16.10 29.19 8.13
C PRO A 79 -17.30 29.46 7.21
N THR A 80 -17.98 30.61 7.36
CA THR A 80 -19.15 30.99 6.57
C THR A 80 -18.81 31.68 5.26
N GLU A 81 -17.55 32.08 5.07
CA GLU A 81 -17.11 32.76 3.85
C GLU A 81 -17.18 31.85 2.63
N ARG A 82 -17.58 32.43 1.51
CA ARG A 82 -17.50 31.80 0.19
C ARG A 82 -16.05 31.77 -0.28
N LEU A 83 -15.67 30.72 -0.99
CA LEU A 83 -14.30 30.55 -1.50
C LEU A 83 -13.92 31.57 -2.58
N GLY A 84 -14.94 32.15 -3.23
CA GLY A 84 -14.88 33.25 -4.18
C GLY A 84 -16.31 33.62 -4.62
N ALA A 85 -16.52 34.84 -5.10
CA ALA A 85 -17.85 35.31 -5.53
C ALA A 85 -18.42 34.44 -6.68
N ASP A 86 -17.56 34.04 -7.62
CA ASP A 86 -17.92 33.24 -8.81
C ASP A 86 -17.00 32.02 -9.02
N ALA A 87 -16.33 31.55 -7.97
CA ALA A 87 -15.39 30.44 -8.09
C ALA A 87 -16.12 29.09 -8.23
N PRO A 88 -15.66 28.17 -9.11
CA PRO A 88 -16.17 26.81 -9.14
C PRO A 88 -15.84 26.11 -7.82
N ALA A 89 -16.57 25.02 -7.55
CA ALA A 89 -16.35 24.23 -6.36
C ALA A 89 -14.89 23.75 -6.29
N LEU A 90 -14.20 24.05 -5.18
CA LEU A 90 -12.86 23.52 -4.93
C LEU A 90 -13.02 22.23 -4.12
N LEU A 91 -12.59 21.10 -4.67
CA LEU A 91 -12.75 19.78 -4.03
C LEU A 91 -14.22 19.49 -3.64
N GLY A 92 -15.16 19.98 -4.45
CA GLY A 92 -16.61 19.84 -4.20
C GLY A 92 -17.19 20.81 -3.17
N ALA A 93 -16.43 21.80 -2.68
CA ALA A 93 -16.88 22.78 -1.70
C ALA A 93 -17.04 24.20 -2.30
N HIS A 94 -18.00 24.95 -1.77
CA HIS A 94 -18.29 26.34 -2.16
C HIS A 94 -18.00 27.39 -1.07
N ASP A 95 -17.84 26.92 0.17
CA ASP A 95 -17.54 27.73 1.36
C ASP A 95 -16.34 27.13 2.13
N VAL A 96 -15.80 27.93 3.04
CA VAL A 96 -14.63 27.55 3.86
C VAL A 96 -14.93 26.32 4.72
N ALA A 97 -16.11 26.24 5.34
CA ALA A 97 -16.48 25.08 6.17
C ALA A 97 -16.55 23.77 5.36
N GLY A 98 -17.07 23.81 4.13
CA GLY A 98 -17.11 22.67 3.23
C GLY A 98 -15.71 22.26 2.78
N LEU A 99 -14.85 23.23 2.49
CA LEU A 99 -13.47 22.98 2.11
C LEU A 99 -12.67 22.39 3.28
N ASP A 100 -12.88 22.88 4.52
CA ASP A 100 -12.26 22.33 5.74
C ASP A 100 -12.53 20.83 5.87
N ARG A 101 -13.81 20.44 5.71
CA ARG A 101 -14.21 19.03 5.77
C ARG A 101 -13.57 18.21 4.65
N ALA A 102 -13.50 18.75 3.43
CA ALA A 102 -12.88 18.08 2.30
C ALA A 102 -11.37 17.88 2.53
N LEU A 103 -10.66 18.93 2.93
CA LEU A 103 -9.22 18.91 3.17
C LEU A 103 -8.84 17.97 4.32
N LYS A 104 -9.56 18.02 5.44
CA LYS A 104 -9.35 17.08 6.57
C LYS A 104 -9.62 15.64 6.17
N ARG A 105 -10.65 15.38 5.38
CA ARG A 105 -10.95 14.03 4.88
C ARG A 105 -9.84 13.50 3.96
N ILE A 106 -9.31 14.36 3.08
CA ILE A 106 -8.29 13.98 2.10
C ILE A 106 -6.93 13.80 2.79
N TYR A 107 -6.46 14.81 3.53
CA TYR A 107 -5.07 14.86 4.00
C TYR A 107 -4.85 14.45 5.46
N CYS A 108 -5.90 14.48 6.29
CA CYS A 108 -5.81 14.19 7.72
C CYS A 108 -6.62 12.92 8.10
N GLY A 109 -6.99 12.10 7.12
CA GLY A 109 -7.75 10.87 7.32
C GLY A 109 -6.87 9.67 7.70
N ARG A 110 -7.32 8.47 7.31
CA ARG A 110 -6.62 7.19 7.52
C ARG A 110 -5.53 6.88 6.49
N LEU A 111 -5.26 7.84 5.62
CA LEU A 111 -4.24 7.77 4.59
C LEU A 111 -3.54 9.12 4.56
N ALA A 112 -2.21 9.09 4.49
CA ALA A 112 -1.38 10.27 4.48
C ALA A 112 -0.49 10.28 3.24
N LEU A 113 -0.36 11.46 2.63
CA LEU A 113 0.58 11.71 1.55
C LEU A 113 1.68 12.65 2.06
N ASP A 114 2.90 12.12 2.17
CA ASP A 114 4.10 12.93 2.40
C ASP A 114 4.90 13.04 1.11
N THR A 115 5.01 14.27 0.59
CA THR A 115 5.80 14.58 -0.61
C THR A 115 7.06 15.40 -0.32
N SER A 116 7.46 15.53 0.96
CA SER A 116 8.58 16.36 1.40
C SER A 116 9.91 16.03 0.71
N ALA A 117 10.13 14.76 0.37
CA ALA A 117 11.33 14.30 -0.34
C ALA A 117 11.27 14.44 -1.88
N VAL A 118 10.09 14.72 -2.45
CA VAL A 118 9.89 14.78 -3.91
C VAL A 118 10.27 16.17 -4.41
N ARG A 119 11.45 16.29 -5.03
CA ARG A 119 11.97 17.59 -5.50
C ARG A 119 11.31 18.10 -6.79
N ASP A 120 10.87 17.17 -7.64
CA ASP A 120 10.22 17.46 -8.92
C ASP A 120 8.82 18.02 -8.69
N ALA A 121 8.57 19.25 -9.17
CA ALA A 121 7.31 19.96 -8.95
C ALA A 121 6.13 19.31 -9.70
N ASP A 122 6.36 18.80 -10.91
CA ASP A 122 5.32 18.18 -11.72
C ASP A 122 4.88 16.84 -11.10
N ARG A 123 5.84 16.06 -10.57
CA ARG A 123 5.54 14.83 -9.83
C ARG A 123 4.77 15.09 -8.54
N ARG A 124 5.17 16.11 -7.76
CA ARG A 124 4.42 16.53 -6.57
C ARG A 124 2.99 16.93 -6.92
N HIS A 125 2.83 17.74 -7.97
CA HIS A 125 1.52 18.15 -8.44
C HIS A 125 0.67 16.96 -8.86
N TRP A 126 1.24 16.02 -9.62
CA TRP A 126 0.55 14.79 -10.01
C TRP A 126 0.12 13.95 -8.81
N LEU A 127 0.98 13.80 -7.81
CA LEU A 127 0.65 13.09 -6.56
C LEU A 127 -0.51 13.74 -5.83
N HIS A 128 -0.48 15.07 -5.65
CA HIS A 128 -1.58 15.79 -5.00
C HIS A 128 -2.90 15.68 -5.79
N ALA A 129 -2.85 15.90 -7.11
CA ALA A 129 -4.03 15.80 -7.96
C ALA A 129 -4.63 14.38 -7.94
N HIS A 130 -3.78 13.34 -8.00
CA HIS A 130 -4.25 11.97 -7.89
C HIS A 130 -4.87 11.68 -6.52
N PHE A 131 -4.19 12.10 -5.45
CA PHE A 131 -4.62 11.90 -4.08
C PHE A 131 -5.97 12.58 -3.76
N GLU A 132 -6.16 13.81 -4.26
CA GLU A 132 -7.41 14.57 -4.14
C GLU A 132 -8.60 13.92 -4.88
N THR A 133 -8.32 13.02 -5.83
CA THR A 133 -9.34 12.29 -6.61
C THR A 133 -9.62 10.88 -6.11
N LEU A 134 -8.92 10.43 -5.06
CA LEU A 134 -9.13 9.08 -4.53
C LEU A 134 -10.58 8.92 -4.05
N PRO A 135 -11.24 7.81 -4.41
CA PRO A 135 -12.59 7.56 -3.93
C PRO A 135 -12.57 7.36 -2.41
N PRO A 136 -13.68 7.66 -1.71
CA PRO A 136 -13.79 7.34 -0.30
C PRO A 136 -13.66 5.82 -0.07
N PRO A 137 -13.22 5.39 1.12
CA PRO A 137 -13.19 3.97 1.47
C PRO A 137 -14.56 3.33 1.26
N HIS A 138 -14.58 2.16 0.63
CA HIS A 138 -15.79 1.37 0.44
C HIS A 138 -15.70 0.06 1.23
N ARG A 139 -16.87 -0.49 1.57
CA ARG A 139 -16.94 -1.83 2.17
C ARG A 139 -16.93 -2.85 1.04
N ASP A 140 -15.98 -3.77 1.11
CA ASP A 140 -15.83 -4.85 0.14
C ASP A 140 -15.80 -6.19 0.89
N GLN A 141 -16.71 -7.08 0.51
CA GLN A 141 -16.80 -8.41 1.10
C GLN A 141 -15.55 -9.24 0.74
N ALA A 142 -15.00 -9.09 -0.46
CA ALA A 142 -13.80 -9.82 -0.88
C ALA A 142 -12.58 -9.41 -0.04
N LEU A 143 -12.44 -8.11 0.26
CA LEU A 143 -11.42 -7.60 1.19
C LEU A 143 -11.58 -8.22 2.59
N LEU A 144 -12.80 -8.25 3.12
CA LEU A 144 -13.06 -8.87 4.43
C LEU A 144 -12.70 -10.36 4.44
N ASP A 145 -13.09 -11.10 3.40
CA ASP A 145 -12.78 -12.53 3.29
C ASP A 145 -11.26 -12.77 3.24
N ARG A 146 -10.49 -11.91 2.57
CA ARG A 146 -9.02 -11.99 2.56
C ARG A 146 -8.40 -11.67 3.90
N LEU A 147 -8.91 -10.68 4.63
CA LEU A 147 -8.48 -10.42 6.02
C LEU A 147 -8.77 -11.61 6.94
N ILE A 148 -9.94 -12.23 6.80
CA ILE A 148 -10.30 -13.44 7.56
C ILE A 148 -9.34 -14.59 7.24
N GLN A 149 -8.98 -14.80 5.97
CA GLN A 149 -8.01 -15.85 5.59
C GLN A 149 -6.65 -15.64 6.24
N ALA A 150 -6.16 -14.39 6.28
CA ALA A 150 -4.92 -14.05 6.97
C ALA A 150 -5.00 -14.38 8.46
N GLU A 151 -6.06 -13.93 9.15
CA GLU A 151 -6.27 -14.12 10.58
C GLU A 151 -6.49 -15.60 10.97
N VAL A 152 -7.27 -16.35 10.19
CA VAL A 152 -7.61 -17.76 10.48
C VAL A 152 -6.35 -18.63 10.50
N TRP A 153 -5.42 -18.39 9.58
CA TRP A 153 -4.13 -19.08 9.59
C TRP A 153 -3.37 -18.83 10.89
N GLU A 154 -3.22 -17.56 11.28
CA GLU A 154 -2.47 -17.18 12.49
C GLU A 154 -3.08 -17.80 13.75
N ARG A 155 -4.41 -17.71 13.90
CA ARG A 155 -5.15 -18.31 15.02
C ARG A 155 -5.01 -19.83 15.07
N HIS A 156 -5.01 -20.49 13.91
CA HIS A 156 -4.85 -21.94 13.82
C HIS A 156 -3.47 -22.36 14.33
N VAL A 157 -2.40 -21.75 13.81
CA VAL A 157 -1.03 -22.08 14.21
C VAL A 157 -0.80 -21.76 15.69
N ALA A 158 -1.27 -20.61 16.17
CA ALA A 158 -1.18 -20.23 17.58
C ALA A 158 -1.83 -21.26 18.52
N ARG A 159 -2.99 -21.80 18.14
CA ARG A 159 -3.71 -22.79 18.96
C ARG A 159 -3.02 -24.15 18.96
N ARG A 160 -2.55 -24.61 17.81
CA ARG A 160 -1.99 -25.97 17.65
C ARG A 160 -0.52 -26.06 18.04
N PHE A 161 0.23 -24.97 17.88
CA PHE A 161 1.67 -24.87 18.11
C PHE A 161 2.00 -23.62 18.95
N PRO A 162 1.56 -23.55 20.22
CA PRO A 162 1.67 -22.35 21.04
C PRO A 162 3.12 -21.89 21.32
N LEU A 163 4.07 -22.83 21.27
CA LEU A 163 5.50 -22.56 21.49
C LEU A 163 6.28 -22.29 20.20
N ALA A 164 5.63 -22.43 19.04
CA ALA A 164 6.31 -22.26 17.76
C ALA A 164 6.58 -20.79 17.45
N LYS A 165 7.81 -20.52 17.01
CA LYS A 165 8.20 -19.21 16.48
C LYS A 165 7.65 -19.05 15.06
N ARG A 166 6.54 -18.32 14.92
CA ARG A 166 5.84 -18.13 13.63
C ARG A 166 5.96 -16.74 13.01
N PHE A 167 6.47 -15.75 13.76
CA PHE A 167 6.56 -14.35 13.31
C PHE A 167 5.25 -13.82 12.72
N SER A 168 4.19 -13.90 13.54
CA SER A 168 2.80 -13.62 13.20
C SER A 168 2.58 -12.35 12.37
N LEU A 169 1.60 -12.42 11.46
CA LEU A 169 1.02 -11.27 10.77
C LEU A 169 -0.09 -10.57 11.59
N GLU A 170 -0.46 -11.05 12.78
CA GLU A 170 -1.52 -10.44 13.61
C GLU A 170 -1.28 -8.92 13.82
N GLY A 171 -2.34 -8.14 13.59
CA GLY A 171 -2.34 -6.68 13.56
C GLY A 171 -1.82 -6.06 12.25
N CYS A 172 -1.40 -6.88 11.28
CA CYS A 172 -0.87 -6.47 9.97
C CYS A 172 -1.51 -7.27 8.82
N GLU A 173 -2.70 -7.83 9.02
CA GLU A 173 -3.41 -8.71 8.10
C GLU A 173 -3.67 -8.05 6.74
N ALA A 174 -3.75 -6.71 6.72
CA ALA A 174 -3.88 -5.88 5.53
C ALA A 174 -2.74 -6.09 4.51
N LEU A 175 -1.60 -6.67 4.92
CA LEU A 175 -0.53 -7.05 3.99
C LEU A 175 -1.03 -8.02 2.90
N LEU A 176 -1.89 -8.98 3.25
CA LEU A 176 -2.37 -9.97 2.28
C LEU A 176 -3.20 -9.32 1.15
N PRO A 177 -4.30 -8.58 1.41
CA PRO A 177 -5.03 -7.90 0.35
C PRO A 177 -4.23 -6.79 -0.34
N LEU A 178 -3.25 -6.16 0.34
CA LEU A 178 -2.32 -5.24 -0.32
C LEU A 178 -1.52 -5.95 -1.42
N MET A 179 -1.03 -7.16 -1.16
CA MET A 179 -0.30 -7.94 -2.16
C MET A 179 -1.20 -8.37 -3.33
N ASP A 180 -2.47 -8.68 -3.08
CA ASP A 180 -3.43 -8.98 -4.14
C ASP A 180 -3.70 -7.75 -5.02
N ALA A 181 -3.91 -6.58 -4.41
CA ALA A 181 -4.08 -5.33 -5.13
C ALA A 181 -2.84 -4.98 -5.95
N LEU A 182 -1.64 -5.18 -5.39
CA LEU A 182 -0.38 -4.97 -6.10
C LEU A 182 -0.27 -5.91 -7.32
N ALA A 183 -0.61 -7.19 -7.17
CA ALA A 183 -0.61 -8.14 -8.28
C ALA A 183 -1.61 -7.71 -9.38
N ALA A 184 -2.82 -7.28 -9.01
CA ALA A 184 -3.81 -6.79 -9.96
C ALA A 184 -3.34 -5.54 -10.72
N GLN A 185 -2.76 -4.57 -10.01
CA GLN A 185 -2.18 -3.36 -10.64
C GLN A 185 -0.98 -3.70 -11.53
N ALA A 186 -0.11 -4.62 -11.12
CA ALA A 186 1.00 -5.08 -11.94
C ALA A 186 0.50 -5.71 -13.25
N ALA A 187 -0.50 -6.59 -13.19
CA ALA A 187 -1.13 -7.18 -14.36
C ALA A 187 -1.79 -6.13 -15.27
N LEU A 188 -2.50 -5.15 -14.70
CA LEU A 188 -3.10 -4.03 -15.44
C LEU A 188 -2.06 -3.26 -16.27
N HIS A 189 -0.85 -3.10 -15.72
CA HIS A 189 0.27 -2.43 -16.38
C HIS A 189 1.16 -3.37 -17.21
N ALA A 190 0.70 -4.60 -17.49
CA ALA A 190 1.43 -5.61 -18.27
C ALA A 190 2.82 -5.97 -17.69
N VAL A 191 2.99 -5.87 -16.37
CA VAL A 191 4.18 -6.36 -15.67
C VAL A 191 4.14 -7.88 -15.66
N ALA A 192 5.20 -8.51 -16.19
CA ALA A 192 5.27 -9.97 -16.27
C ALA A 192 5.54 -10.63 -14.91
N GLU A 193 6.39 -10.01 -14.09
CA GLU A 193 6.89 -10.59 -12.85
C GLU A 193 7.14 -9.53 -11.78
N VAL A 194 6.77 -9.84 -10.54
CA VAL A 194 7.02 -9.02 -9.35
C VAL A 194 7.94 -9.80 -8.42
N PHE A 195 9.11 -9.24 -8.16
CA PHE A 195 10.07 -9.76 -7.19
C PHE A 195 9.81 -9.15 -5.81
N ILE A 196 9.72 -10.00 -4.80
CA ILE A 196 9.36 -9.63 -3.43
C ILE A 196 10.51 -10.04 -2.51
N GLY A 197 11.09 -9.05 -1.83
CA GLY A 197 11.96 -9.24 -0.67
C GLY A 197 11.22 -8.78 0.59
N MET A 198 11.12 -9.64 1.61
CA MET A 198 10.44 -9.30 2.86
C MET A 198 11.15 -9.95 4.06
N PRO A 199 11.04 -9.36 5.27
CA PRO A 199 11.53 -9.98 6.49
C PRO A 199 10.65 -11.18 6.92
N HIS A 200 10.94 -11.76 8.08
CA HIS A 200 10.19 -12.90 8.63
C HIS A 200 8.72 -12.60 8.98
N ARG A 201 8.35 -11.35 9.27
CA ARG A 201 7.01 -10.98 9.75
C ARG A 201 5.95 -11.25 8.69
N GLY A 202 5.01 -12.14 9.00
CA GLY A 202 3.92 -12.55 8.11
C GLY A 202 4.36 -13.34 6.88
N ARG A 203 5.62 -13.74 6.78
CA ARG A 203 6.12 -14.48 5.62
C ARG A 203 5.41 -15.82 5.46
N VAL A 204 5.24 -16.56 6.56
CA VAL A 204 4.55 -17.86 6.55
C VAL A 204 3.09 -17.69 6.10
N ASN A 205 2.44 -16.61 6.51
CA ASN A 205 1.09 -16.26 6.05
C ASN A 205 1.05 -16.07 4.54
N LEU A 206 1.98 -15.29 3.97
CA LEU A 206 2.06 -15.11 2.52
C LEU A 206 2.41 -16.41 1.80
N LEU A 207 3.31 -17.25 2.33
CA LEU A 207 3.63 -18.55 1.73
C LEU A 207 2.36 -19.39 1.54
N VAL A 208 1.49 -19.46 2.56
CA VAL A 208 0.23 -20.19 2.51
C VAL A 208 -0.81 -19.47 1.64
N ASN A 209 -1.17 -18.24 2.01
CA ASN A 209 -2.35 -17.55 1.50
C ASN A 209 -2.14 -16.80 0.18
N LEU A 210 -0.89 -16.50 -0.19
CA LEU A 210 -0.52 -15.82 -1.44
C LEU A 210 0.24 -16.74 -2.39
N PHE A 211 1.23 -17.50 -1.92
CA PHE A 211 2.03 -18.41 -2.76
C PHE A 211 1.45 -19.82 -2.87
N GLY A 212 0.41 -20.14 -2.10
CA GLY A 212 -0.29 -21.42 -2.21
C GLY A 212 0.55 -22.61 -1.73
N MET A 213 1.55 -22.37 -0.87
CA MET A 213 2.28 -23.45 -0.21
C MET A 213 1.29 -24.28 0.62
N PRO A 214 1.28 -25.62 0.48
CA PRO A 214 0.35 -26.46 1.21
C PRO A 214 0.48 -26.25 2.73
N PRO A 215 -0.63 -26.02 3.47
CA PRO A 215 -0.59 -25.88 4.92
C PRO A 215 0.12 -27.04 5.61
N ALA A 216 -0.11 -28.29 5.17
CA ALA A 216 0.55 -29.47 5.73
C ALA A 216 2.08 -29.37 5.65
N GLN A 217 2.61 -28.96 4.50
CA GLN A 217 4.05 -28.76 4.32
C GLN A 217 4.60 -27.69 5.26
N VAL A 218 3.86 -26.59 5.44
CA VAL A 218 4.26 -25.53 6.37
C VAL A 218 4.23 -26.02 7.83
N LEU A 219 3.19 -26.77 8.20
CA LEU A 219 3.06 -27.33 9.55
C LEU A 219 4.14 -28.37 9.84
N ASP A 220 4.58 -29.16 8.86
CA ASP A 220 5.70 -30.08 9.01
C ASP A 220 7.00 -29.36 9.39
N HIS A 221 7.21 -28.11 8.96
CA HIS A 221 8.38 -27.32 9.39
C HIS A 221 8.24 -26.73 10.80
N ILE A 222 7.02 -26.67 11.32
CA ILE A 222 6.70 -26.03 12.60
C ILE A 222 6.57 -27.08 13.72
N ASP A 223 6.08 -28.27 13.40
CA ASP A 223 5.88 -29.35 14.37
C ASP A 223 7.22 -29.97 14.77
N PRO A 224 7.68 -29.82 16.03
CA PRO A 224 8.92 -30.45 16.48
C PRO A 224 8.85 -31.99 16.50
N ALA A 225 7.64 -32.57 16.46
CA ALA A 225 7.44 -34.01 16.36
C ALA A 225 7.42 -34.52 14.91
N THR A 226 7.64 -33.64 13.92
CA THR A 226 7.70 -34.04 12.52
C THR A 226 8.79 -35.09 12.32
N THR A 227 8.45 -36.16 11.60
CA THR A 227 9.39 -37.17 11.13
C THR A 227 9.51 -37.14 9.60
N THR A 228 8.72 -36.29 8.97
CA THR A 228 8.76 -36.06 7.53
C THR A 228 10.07 -35.36 7.18
N PRO A 229 10.89 -35.92 6.28
CA PRO A 229 12.07 -35.22 5.77
C PRO A 229 11.65 -33.89 5.15
N LEU A 230 12.20 -32.79 5.66
CA LEU A 230 11.95 -31.47 5.10
C LEU A 230 12.66 -31.33 3.75
N ALA A 231 12.04 -30.62 2.82
CA ALA A 231 12.63 -30.33 1.52
C ALA A 231 13.78 -29.30 1.59
N SER A 232 13.94 -28.64 2.74
CA SER A 232 14.94 -27.62 3.01
C SER A 232 15.43 -27.73 4.45
N ASP A 233 16.73 -27.56 4.65
CA ASP A 233 17.36 -27.51 5.98
C ASP A 233 17.21 -26.13 6.66
N ASP A 234 16.73 -25.12 5.92
CA ASP A 234 16.47 -23.79 6.46
C ASP A 234 15.04 -23.65 7.01
N LEU A 235 14.84 -22.64 7.85
CA LEU A 235 13.60 -22.35 8.56
C LEU A 235 12.51 -21.90 7.58
N ILE A 236 11.26 -22.27 7.86
CA ILE A 236 10.11 -21.99 6.97
C ILE A 236 9.97 -20.51 6.60
N TYR A 237 10.34 -19.61 7.52
CA TYR A 237 10.31 -18.15 7.32
C TYR A 237 11.55 -17.57 6.61
N HIS A 238 12.44 -18.40 6.06
CA HIS A 238 13.51 -18.00 5.13
C HIS A 238 13.23 -18.47 3.69
N LEU A 239 12.32 -19.41 3.50
CA LEU A 239 12.09 -20.04 2.19
C LEU A 239 11.44 -19.08 1.20
N GLY A 240 11.94 -19.08 -0.04
CA GLY A 240 11.33 -18.39 -1.17
C GLY A 240 10.15 -19.18 -1.76
N ALA A 241 9.42 -18.54 -2.67
CA ALA A 241 8.34 -19.18 -3.41
C ALA A 241 8.11 -18.48 -4.75
N ARG A 242 7.50 -19.19 -5.71
CA ARG A 242 7.11 -18.63 -7.00
C ARG A 242 5.70 -19.10 -7.33
N ARG A 243 4.82 -18.19 -7.76
CA ARG A 243 3.45 -18.53 -8.14
C ARG A 243 2.98 -17.66 -9.30
N LEU A 244 2.31 -18.28 -10.28
CA LEU A 244 1.52 -17.57 -11.27
C LEU A 244 0.16 -17.21 -10.67
N VAL A 245 -0.09 -15.93 -10.46
CA VAL A 245 -1.35 -15.40 -9.93
C VAL A 245 -2.22 -14.93 -11.10
N HIS A 246 -3.48 -15.34 -11.11
CA HIS A 246 -4.46 -14.89 -12.09
C HIS A 246 -5.28 -13.75 -11.49
N THR A 247 -5.24 -12.59 -12.14
CA THR A 247 -6.00 -11.40 -11.74
C THR A 247 -7.09 -11.12 -12.77
N GLU A 248 -7.98 -10.18 -12.47
CA GLU A 248 -8.98 -9.70 -13.43
C GLU A 248 -8.36 -9.04 -14.69
N HIS A 249 -7.11 -8.59 -14.60
CA HIS A 249 -6.38 -7.94 -15.69
C HIS A 249 -5.39 -8.88 -16.40
N GLY A 250 -5.37 -10.16 -16.04
CA GLY A 250 -4.47 -11.17 -16.60
C GLY A 250 -3.50 -11.77 -15.57
N PRO A 251 -2.60 -12.65 -16.03
CA PRO A 251 -1.67 -13.34 -15.16
C PRO A 251 -0.44 -12.49 -14.83
N VAL A 252 0.05 -12.59 -13.60
CA VAL A 252 1.34 -12.03 -13.16
C VAL A 252 2.09 -13.08 -12.34
N THR A 253 3.40 -13.20 -12.56
CA THR A 253 4.23 -14.07 -11.72
C THR A 253 4.67 -13.32 -10.47
N LEU A 254 4.43 -13.88 -9.30
CA LEU A 254 5.02 -13.42 -8.06
C LEU A 254 6.21 -14.31 -7.70
N GLN A 255 7.33 -13.71 -7.32
CA GLN A 255 8.51 -14.40 -6.85
C GLN A 255 8.99 -13.81 -5.52
N LEU A 256 8.90 -14.62 -4.46
CA LEU A 256 9.45 -14.32 -3.15
C LEU A 256 10.88 -14.84 -3.06
N ALA A 257 11.83 -13.94 -2.84
CA ALA A 257 13.24 -14.29 -2.70
C ALA A 257 13.50 -14.97 -1.34
N PRO A 258 14.29 -16.07 -1.29
CA PRO A 258 14.78 -16.61 -0.04
C PRO A 258 15.72 -15.61 0.64
N ASN A 259 15.74 -15.55 1.97
CA ASN A 259 16.60 -14.62 2.70
C ASN A 259 17.07 -15.16 4.06
N PRO A 260 18.30 -14.83 4.49
CA PRO A 260 18.77 -15.19 5.82
C PRO A 260 18.08 -14.34 6.89
N SER A 261 18.40 -14.61 8.17
CA SER A 261 17.88 -13.84 9.31
C SER A 261 18.38 -12.38 9.38
N HIS A 262 19.43 -12.02 8.64
CA HIS A 262 19.96 -10.65 8.60
C HIS A 262 18.96 -9.71 7.90
N LEU A 263 18.26 -8.88 8.68
CA LEU A 263 17.28 -7.94 8.15
C LEU A 263 17.91 -6.98 7.14
N GLN A 264 17.14 -6.58 6.13
CA GLN A 264 17.54 -5.71 5.01
C GLN A 264 18.61 -6.28 4.06
N SER A 265 19.25 -7.42 4.38
CA SER A 265 20.25 -8.04 3.50
C SER A 265 19.69 -8.52 2.15
N ILE A 266 18.36 -8.73 2.07
CA ILE A 266 17.67 -9.12 0.84
C ILE A 266 17.47 -7.97 -0.14
N HIS A 267 17.52 -6.72 0.31
CA HIS A 267 17.22 -5.56 -0.54
C HIS A 267 18.17 -5.39 -1.75
N PRO A 268 19.51 -5.61 -1.63
CA PRO A 268 20.42 -5.53 -2.78
C PRO A 268 20.54 -6.82 -3.61
N VAL A 269 19.89 -7.92 -3.22
CA VAL A 269 20.00 -9.25 -3.85
C VAL A 269 18.96 -9.40 -4.95
#